data_AF-A0A2U3R6Y3-F1
#
_entry.id   AF-A0A2U3R6Y3-F1
#
_cell.length_a   1.000
_cell.length_b   1.000
_cell.length_c   1.000
_cell.angle_alpha   90.00
_cell.angle_beta   90.00
_cell.angle_gamma   90.00
#
_symmetry.space_group_name_H-M   'P 1'
#
loop_
_entity.id
_entity.type
_entity.pdbx_description
1 polymer ?
#
loop_
_entity_poly.entity_id
_entity_poly.type
_entity_poly.pdbx_seq_one_letter_code
_entity_poly.pdbx_strand_id
1 'polypeptide(L)'
;MIDFYSESLLNKLFETNVRFNTKIDLDKVEKAIFYAQKYHGQQKRDTGEPYYMHPLEVARMVGYYSFETDTIITAILHDTLEDTTLTKEKIGQEFGHNIAEQVLAA
;
A
#
# COMPACT_ATOMS: atom_id res chain seq x y z
N MET A 1 8.81 14.70 -4.24
CA MET A 1 7.89 14.73 -5.40
C MET A 1 7.20 13.38 -5.40
N ILE A 2 5.87 13.35 -5.26
CA ILE A 2 5.08 12.12 -5.33
C ILE A 2 5.18 11.60 -6.77
N ASP A 3 5.47 10.31 -6.96
CA ASP A 3 5.51 9.72 -8.30
C ASP A 3 4.10 9.47 -8.87
N PHE A 4 4.04 9.21 -10.17
CA PHE A 4 2.78 9.00 -10.88
C PHE A 4 1.91 7.88 -10.30
N TYR A 5 2.49 6.77 -9.82
CA TYR A 5 1.75 5.62 -9.32
C TYR A 5 1.11 5.93 -7.96
N SER A 6 1.87 6.62 -7.13
CA SER A 6 1.43 7.11 -5.82
C SER A 6 0.27 8.11 -5.98
N GLU A 7 0.40 9.08 -6.87
CA GLU A 7 -0.65 10.05 -7.17
C GLU A 7 -1.91 9.39 -7.76
N SER A 8 -1.73 8.45 -8.70
CA SER A 8 -2.83 7.68 -9.31
C SER A 8 -3.65 6.92 -8.26
N LEU A 9 -2.99 6.24 -7.32
CA LEU A 9 -3.66 5.53 -6.24
C LEU A 9 -4.41 6.49 -5.30
N LEU A 10 -3.75 7.55 -4.82
CA LEU A 10 -4.38 8.49 -3.89
C LEU A 10 -5.59 9.21 -4.51
N ASN A 11 -5.48 9.66 -5.76
CA ASN A 11 -6.60 10.26 -6.48
C ASN A 11 -7.77 9.28 -6.63
N LYS A 12 -7.49 8.02 -6.98
CA LYS A 12 -8.51 6.98 -7.07
C LYS A 12 -9.24 6.76 -5.75
N LEU A 13 -8.53 6.70 -4.63
CA LEU A 13 -9.13 6.48 -3.31
C LEU A 13 -9.88 7.72 -2.82
N PHE A 14 -9.38 8.93 -3.13
CA PHE A 14 -10.09 10.18 -2.89
C PHE A 14 -11.44 10.22 -3.65
N GLU A 15 -11.43 9.92 -4.95
CA GLU A 15 -12.66 9.83 -5.75
C GLU A 15 -13.63 8.78 -5.20
N THR A 16 -13.10 7.66 -4.69
CA THR A 16 -13.90 6.60 -4.06
C THR A 16 -14.58 7.11 -2.79
N ASN A 17 -13.85 7.82 -1.92
CA ASN A 17 -14.41 8.50 -0.75
C ASN A 17 -15.54 9.46 -1.13
N VAL A 18 -15.33 10.31 -2.15
CA VAL A 18 -16.35 11.27 -2.58
C VAL A 18 -17.57 10.57 -3.19
N ARG A 19 -17.36 9.60 -4.07
CA ARG A 19 -18.44 8.95 -4.84
C ARG A 19 -19.31 8.03 -4.00
N PHE A 20 -18.71 7.30 -3.06
CA PHE A 20 -19.40 6.28 -2.27
C PHE A 20 -19.58 6.69 -0.80
N ASN A 21 -19.18 7.91 -0.43
CA ASN A 21 -19.22 8.42 0.94
C ASN A 21 -18.50 7.48 1.94
N THR A 22 -17.33 6.98 1.54
CA THR A 22 -16.48 6.10 2.35
C THR A 22 -15.51 6.91 3.19
N LYS A 23 -14.75 6.24 4.07
CA LYS A 23 -13.81 6.87 5.01
C LYS A 23 -12.42 6.23 4.95
N ILE A 24 -11.92 6.01 3.74
CA ILE A 24 -10.55 5.55 3.52
C ILE A 24 -9.61 6.66 4.02
N ASP A 25 -8.72 6.32 4.93
CA ASP A 25 -7.76 7.23 5.54
C ASP A 25 -6.54 7.38 4.62
N LEU A 26 -6.54 8.45 3.83
CA LEU A 26 -5.52 8.70 2.80
C LEU A 26 -4.13 8.98 3.40
N ASP A 27 -4.06 9.54 4.61
CA ASP A 27 -2.78 9.82 5.28
C ASP A 27 -2.08 8.52 5.67
N LYS A 28 -2.84 7.53 6.16
CA LYS A 28 -2.29 6.19 6.43
C LYS A 28 -1.89 5.46 5.16
N VAL A 29 -2.65 5.63 4.08
CA VAL A 29 -2.31 5.05 2.77
C VAL A 29 -1.02 5.67 2.22
N GLU A 30 -0.87 7.00 2.27
CA GLU A 30 0.36 7.68 1.86
C GLU A 30 1.57 7.20 2.67
N LYS A 31 1.40 7.00 3.98
CA LYS A 31 2.43 6.39 4.82
C LYS A 31 2.79 4.98 4.36
N ALA A 32 1.82 4.15 3.99
CA ALA A 32 2.08 2.80 3.46
C ALA A 32 2.84 2.85 2.14
N ILE A 33 2.48 3.76 1.23
CA ILE A 33 3.19 4.01 -0.03
C ILE A 33 4.66 4.34 0.24
N PHE A 34 4.92 5.25 1.20
CA PHE A 34 6.29 5.59 1.60
C PHE A 34 7.08 4.37 2.07
N TYR A 35 6.47 3.46 2.85
CA TYR A 35 7.13 2.23 3.28
C TYR A 35 7.40 1.29 2.10
N ALA A 36 6.44 1.07 1.21
CA ALA A 36 6.66 0.25 0.01
C ALA A 36 7.82 0.81 -0.85
N GLN A 37 7.84 2.12 -1.10
CA GLN A 37 8.93 2.79 -1.81
C GLN A 37 10.27 2.68 -1.08
N LYS A 38 10.28 2.82 0.25
CA LYS A 38 11.51 2.74 1.05
C LYS A 38 12.14 1.36 0.98
N TYR A 39 11.33 0.31 1.11
CA TYR A 39 11.83 -1.06 1.25
C TYR A 39 12.03 -1.77 -0.09
N HIS A 40 11.18 -1.51 -1.08
CA HIS A 40 11.38 -1.99 -2.45
C HIS A 40 12.15 -1.01 -3.34
N GLY A 41 12.62 0.13 -2.84
CA GLY A 41 13.11 1.25 -3.65
C GLY A 41 14.33 0.96 -4.55
N GLN A 42 15.12 -0.07 -4.21
CA GLN A 42 16.22 -0.54 -5.05
C GLN A 42 15.86 -1.76 -5.90
N GLN A 43 14.69 -2.35 -5.66
CA GLN A 43 14.20 -3.52 -6.39
C GLN A 43 13.54 -3.09 -7.69
N LYS A 44 13.77 -3.91 -8.71
CA LYS A 44 13.20 -3.70 -10.05
C LYS A 44 12.53 -4.99 -10.50
N ARG A 45 11.49 -4.85 -11.29
CA ARG A 45 10.91 -5.95 -12.05
C ARG A 45 11.83 -6.34 -13.20
N ASP A 46 11.59 -7.51 -13.79
CA ASP A 46 12.33 -7.98 -14.98
C ASP A 46 12.25 -7.00 -16.16
N THR A 47 11.17 -6.23 -16.24
CA THR A 47 10.90 -5.18 -17.22
C THR A 47 11.64 -3.87 -16.94
N GLY A 48 12.28 -3.73 -15.77
CA GLY A 48 13.17 -2.63 -15.40
C GLY A 48 12.55 -1.53 -14.55
N GLU A 49 11.23 -1.54 -14.35
CA GLU A 49 10.54 -0.56 -13.51
C GLU A 49 10.68 -0.87 -12.01
N PRO A 50 10.56 0.14 -11.13
CA PRO A 50 10.58 -0.06 -9.68
C PRO A 50 9.54 -1.07 -9.20
N TYR A 51 9.93 -1.98 -8.31
CA TYR A 51 9.05 -3.05 -7.84
C TYR A 51 7.84 -2.53 -7.05
N TYR A 52 8.00 -1.46 -6.26
CA TYR A 52 6.92 -0.91 -5.42
C TYR A 52 5.65 -0.53 -6.21
N MET A 53 5.76 -0.30 -7.52
CA MET A 53 4.61 -0.02 -8.38
C MET A 53 3.62 -1.19 -8.43
N HIS A 54 4.11 -2.44 -8.32
CA HIS A 54 3.26 -3.62 -8.33
C HIS A 54 2.26 -3.64 -7.16
N PRO A 55 2.71 -3.55 -5.89
CA PRO A 55 1.79 -3.43 -4.76
C PRO A 55 0.83 -2.23 -4.85
N LEU A 56 1.23 -1.10 -5.45
CA LEU A 56 0.33 0.04 -5.64
C LEU A 56 -0.79 -0.24 -6.65
N GLU A 57 -0.50 -0.91 -7.76
CA GLU A 57 -1.54 -1.32 -8.72
C GLU A 57 -2.46 -2.40 -8.13
N VAL A 58 -1.94 -3.33 -7.32
CA VAL A 58 -2.75 -4.28 -6.56
C VAL A 58 -3.70 -3.54 -5.61
N ALA A 59 -3.20 -2.59 -4.83
CA ALA A 59 -4.01 -1.76 -3.94
C ALA A 59 -5.06 -0.94 -4.69
N ARG A 60 -4.73 -0.45 -5.89
CA ARG A 60 -5.68 0.24 -6.77
C ARG A 60 -6.80 -0.68 -7.21
N MET A 61 -6.50 -1.94 -7.55
CA MET A 61 -7.50 -2.97 -7.86
C MET A 61 -8.37 -3.30 -6.65
N VAL A 62 -7.77 -3.50 -5.48
CA VAL A 62 -8.47 -3.76 -4.22
C VAL A 62 -9.44 -2.61 -3.87
N GLY A 63 -9.06 -1.36 -4.13
CA GLY A 63 -9.90 -0.19 -3.92
C GLY A 63 -11.19 -0.14 -4.76
N TYR A 64 -11.36 -1.03 -5.75
CA TYR A 64 -12.66 -1.22 -6.43
C TYR A 64 -13.63 -2.11 -5.65
N TYR A 65 -13.13 -2.97 -4.76
CA TYR A 65 -13.91 -4.00 -4.07
C TYR A 65 -13.99 -3.80 -2.55
N SER A 66 -13.00 -3.11 -1.96
CA SER A 66 -12.95 -2.79 -0.54
C SER A 66 -12.74 -1.30 -0.32
N PHE A 67 -13.43 -0.77 0.69
CA PHE A 67 -13.29 0.61 1.16
C PHE A 67 -12.66 0.69 2.55
N GLU A 68 -12.12 -0.42 3.03
CA GLU A 68 -11.45 -0.50 4.32
C GLU A 68 -9.98 -0.11 4.18
N THR A 69 -9.57 0.90 4.95
CA THR A 69 -8.19 1.41 5.00
C THR A 69 -7.19 0.29 5.26
N ASP A 70 -7.45 -0.58 6.23
CA ASP A 70 -6.54 -1.68 6.61
C ASP A 70 -6.30 -2.63 5.44
N THR A 71 -7.35 -2.98 4.68
CA THR A 71 -7.22 -3.85 3.51
C THR A 71 -6.37 -3.21 2.41
N ILE A 72 -6.53 -1.90 2.18
CA ILE A 72 -5.74 -1.17 1.20
C ILE A 72 -4.26 -1.11 1.62
N ILE A 73 -3.99 -0.84 2.90
CA ILE A 73 -2.62 -0.83 3.42
C ILE A 73 -1.98 -2.22 3.33
N THR A 74 -2.72 -3.28 3.68
CA THR A 74 -2.26 -4.66 3.53
C THR A 74 -1.87 -4.95 2.08
N ALA A 75 -2.69 -4.54 1.11
CA ALA A 75 -2.38 -4.71 -0.30
C ALA A 75 -1.10 -3.96 -0.73
N ILE A 76 -0.85 -2.77 -0.18
CA ILE A 76 0.39 -2.01 -0.45
C ILE A 76 1.63 -2.70 0.14
N LEU A 77 1.47 -3.41 1.26
CA LEU A 77 2.58 -3.97 2.03
C LEU A 77 2.76 -5.49 1.84
N HIS A 78 1.91 -6.17 1.06
CA HIS A 78 1.83 -7.64 1.04
C HIS A 78 3.18 -8.34 0.82
N ASP A 79 3.96 -7.92 -0.18
CA ASP A 79 5.27 -8.51 -0.50
C ASP A 79 6.40 -8.07 0.44
N THR A 80 6.17 -7.08 1.31
CA THR A 80 7.28 -6.45 2.04
C THR A 80 7.94 -7.39 3.06
N LEU A 81 7.18 -8.34 3.62
CA LEU A 81 7.74 -9.33 4.56
C LEU A 81 8.54 -10.43 3.87
N GLU A 82 8.19 -10.78 2.63
CA GLU A 82 8.86 -11.82 1.85
C GLU A 82 10.11 -11.28 1.17
N ASP A 83 9.99 -10.10 0.54
CA ASP A 83 11.00 -9.62 -0.40
C ASP A 83 11.95 -8.56 0.18
N THR A 84 11.69 -8.07 1.40
CA THR A 84 12.44 -6.92 1.94
C THR A 84 12.90 -7.14 3.38
N THR A 85 13.53 -6.11 3.96
CA THR A 85 13.94 -6.09 5.37
C THR A 85 12.89 -5.50 6.31
N LEU A 86 11.70 -5.14 5.81
CA LEU A 86 10.60 -4.68 6.66
C LEU A 86 10.10 -5.84 7.52
N THR A 87 9.99 -5.62 8.83
CA THR A 87 9.54 -6.67 9.75
C THR A 87 8.09 -6.48 10.17
N LYS A 88 7.45 -7.58 10.57
CA LYS A 88 6.08 -7.58 11.10
C LYS A 88 5.95 -6.67 12.32
N GLU A 89 6.94 -6.66 13.20
CA GLU A 89 6.96 -5.79 14.39
C GLU A 89 6.93 -4.32 13.99
N LYS A 90 7.70 -3.95 12.96
CA LYS A 90 7.72 -2.58 12.46
C LYS A 90 6.38 -2.19 11.82
N ILE A 91 5.76 -3.07 11.05
CA ILE A 91 4.40 -2.86 10.52
C ILE A 91 3.41 -2.64 11.67
N GLY A 92 3.48 -3.49 12.71
CA GLY A 92 2.62 -3.39 13.89
C GLY A 92 2.76 -2.07 14.65
N GLN A 93 3.98 -1.53 14.75
CA GLN A 93 4.25 -0.22 15.37
C GLN A 93 3.68 0.94 14.55
N GLU A 94 3.76 0.85 13.23
CA GLU A 94 3.50 1.99 12.34
C GLU A 94 2.05 2.06 11.85
N PHE A 95 1.40 0.91 11.71
CA PHE A 95 0.07 0.75 11.13
C PHE A 95 -0.91 0.03 12.06
N GLY A 96 -0.41 -0.68 13.08
CA GLY A 96 -1.21 -1.41 14.06
C GLY A 96 -1.16 -2.92 13.87
N HIS A 97 -1.52 -3.64 14.94
CA HIS A 97 -1.40 -5.10 15.00
C HIS A 97 -2.23 -5.83 13.94
N ASN A 98 -3.46 -5.37 13.67
CA ASN A 98 -4.35 -6.00 12.69
C ASN A 98 -3.74 -6.04 11.29
N ILE A 99 -3.18 -4.92 10.82
CA ILE A 99 -2.52 -4.85 9.51
C ILE A 99 -1.28 -5.75 9.48
N ALA A 100 -0.50 -5.81 10.56
CA ALA A 100 0.66 -6.68 10.63
C ALA A 100 0.30 -8.18 10.53
N GLU A 101 -0.83 -8.59 11.11
CA GLU A 101 -1.35 -9.95 10.94
C GLU A 101 -1.86 -10.20 9.52
N GLN A 102 -2.55 -9.23 8.91
CA GLN A 102 -3.06 -9.36 7.55
C GLN A 102 -1.92 -9.48 6.53
N VAL A 103 -0.86 -8.68 6.67
CA VAL A 103 0.31 -8.74 5.77
C VAL A 103 1.05 -10.07 5.93
N LEU A 104 1.14 -10.62 7.15
CA LEU A 104 1.74 -11.95 7.35
C LEU A 104 0.95 -13.07 6.65
N ALA A 105 -0.36 -12.88 6.48
CA ALA A 105 -1.26 -13.87 5.89
C ALA A 105 -1.56 -13.61 4.40
N ALA A 106 -0.96 -12.59 3.80
CA ALA A 106 -1.21 -12.17 2.43
C ALA A 106 -0.58 -13.10 1.39
#